data_AF-F6HKS2-F1
#
_entry.id   AF-F6HKS2-F1
#
_cell.length_a   1.000
_cell.length_b   1.000
_cell.length_c   1.000
_cell.angle_alpha   90.00
_cell.angle_beta   90.00
_cell.angle_gamma   90.00
#
_symmetry.space_group_name_H-M   'P 1'
#
loop_
_entity.id
_entity.type
_entity.pdbx_description
1 polymer ?
#
loop_
_entity_poly.entity_id
_entity_poly.type
_entity_poly.pdbx_seq_one_letter_code
_entity_poly.pdbx_strand_id
1 'polypeptide(L)'
;MWDQDVSPVVLKKLLVVFPLNQRHDLSEKDGDRYFILNVVITEIFLHLSEWSYPPPDLLEIFLEFIENALSGKTSSAAESGKAFREKHLLSLLPFIPKLVSRVSRNWSLRILQAFTKAFKDSNPESSVKLACLSIIEEMLVPRHGIPSLDASDPEILGHQTTWIRELPLLLIMLGDKHPSYSKVVLHLQLRLGQCALLNSAVAQEYDNMQYSLLEFYCTCLEERSMFYGPFIKLARDSQELSVCCLYYFSHLDSSLLKSIAFCCLCDDLEPFMLFRIIEVLHSAYKAGHIQIADHISFFITLLSRFRVFPEEIYTVMEGDKKMSNRGIFKSVTSVVSSCLLQMGEDSLVFQILEEVILDQMSLRPPIDNICAMLRMLLLLDSRPTRLSDQSVINLSSFLSGYLIDVASGIPEDDGKSTSSIHVNTCHYYFLPCFLLFTRSEKFLKLTLDVMGSLITENGSSPFSPNCILNATDHTNRIRAIVEILILMHKDVKIQRILSSCKSEIDHILQNMLLLQASKGMNMSIEERHNIQCAFDRLKCITSTLPSATPII
;
A
#
# COMPACT_ATOMS: atom_id res chain seq x y z
N MET A 1 -27.94 -5.79 55.82
CA MET A 1 -26.85 -5.87 56.81
C MET A 1 -26.63 -7.33 57.23
N TRP A 2 -26.54 -8.24 56.25
CA TRP A 2 -26.25 -9.66 56.44
C TRP A 2 -25.00 -10.01 55.62
N ASP A 3 -24.08 -10.72 56.27
CA ASP A 3 -23.04 -11.60 55.72
C ASP A 3 -21.80 -11.06 54.98
N GLN A 4 -21.04 -10.16 55.60
CA GLN A 4 -19.59 -10.10 55.32
C GLN A 4 -18.79 -11.20 56.07
N ASP A 5 -19.27 -11.69 57.21
CA ASP A 5 -18.53 -12.65 58.05
C ASP A 5 -18.79 -14.13 57.75
N VAL A 6 -19.90 -14.48 57.06
CA VAL A 6 -20.25 -15.87 56.75
C VAL A 6 -19.47 -16.41 55.54
N SER A 7 -19.10 -15.52 54.60
CA SER A 7 -18.41 -15.90 53.36
C SER A 7 -17.05 -16.60 53.58
N PRO A 8 -16.10 -16.06 54.39
CA PRO A 8 -14.77 -16.66 54.52
C PRO A 8 -14.77 -17.98 55.29
N VAL A 9 -15.66 -18.15 56.27
CA VAL A 9 -15.75 -19.35 57.12
C VAL A 9 -16.30 -20.54 56.34
N VAL A 10 -17.30 -20.31 55.49
CA VAL A 10 -17.87 -21.34 54.61
C VAL A 10 -16.85 -21.75 53.54
N LEU A 11 -16.14 -20.79 52.93
CA LEU A 11 -15.05 -21.06 51.99
C LEU A 11 -13.91 -21.86 52.63
N LYS A 12 -13.50 -21.52 53.86
CA LYS A 12 -12.46 -22.25 54.59
C LYS A 12 -12.89 -23.71 54.86
N LYS A 13 -14.15 -23.94 55.24
CA LYS A 13 -14.68 -25.31 55.42
C LYS A 13 -14.77 -26.06 54.09
N LEU A 14 -15.15 -25.38 53.00
CA LEU A 14 -15.21 -25.95 51.67
C LEU A 14 -13.83 -26.43 51.20
N LEU A 15 -12.78 -25.64 51.43
CA LEU A 15 -11.40 -26.00 51.06
C LEU A 15 -10.82 -27.16 51.85
N VAL A 16 -11.30 -27.38 53.08
CA VAL A 16 -10.96 -28.59 53.86
C VAL A 16 -11.56 -29.85 53.22
N VAL A 17 -12.73 -29.74 52.59
CA VAL A 17 -13.42 -30.85 51.93
C VAL A 17 -12.96 -31.01 50.46
N PHE A 18 -12.63 -29.91 49.79
CA PHE A 18 -12.23 -29.84 48.37
C PHE A 18 -11.00 -28.92 48.19
N PRO A 19 -9.77 -29.46 48.31
CA PRO A 19 -8.55 -28.66 48.17
C PRO A 19 -8.21 -28.31 46.70
N LEU A 20 -8.12 -27.01 46.39
CA LEU A 20 -7.95 -26.48 45.02
C LEU A 20 -6.73 -27.00 44.20
N ASN A 21 -5.76 -27.68 44.83
CA ASN A 21 -4.52 -28.20 44.20
C ASN A 21 -4.22 -29.67 44.56
N GLN A 22 -5.22 -30.55 44.56
CA GLN A 22 -5.02 -31.96 44.94
C GLN A 22 -4.12 -32.73 43.94
N ARG A 23 -2.96 -33.21 44.41
CA ARG A 23 -1.96 -33.99 43.64
C ARG A 23 -2.19 -35.50 43.72
N HIS A 24 -3.38 -35.98 43.36
CA HIS A 24 -3.65 -37.42 43.29
C HIS A 24 -3.66 -37.92 41.85
N ASP A 25 -3.24 -39.17 41.65
CA ASP A 25 -3.34 -39.93 40.38
C ASP A 25 -4.81 -40.20 40.04
N LEU A 26 -5.55 -39.14 39.72
CA LEU A 26 -6.93 -39.21 39.27
C LEU A 26 -6.98 -39.66 37.81
N SER A 27 -8.04 -40.38 37.44
CA SER A 27 -8.34 -40.65 36.03
C SER A 27 -8.52 -39.32 35.28
N GLU A 28 -8.20 -39.27 33.97
CA GLU A 28 -8.30 -38.04 33.15
C GLU A 28 -9.68 -37.36 33.27
N LYS A 29 -10.76 -38.16 33.26
CA LYS A 29 -12.15 -37.68 33.39
C LYS A 29 -12.47 -37.12 34.79
N ASP A 30 -11.92 -37.69 35.85
CA ASP A 30 -12.14 -37.22 37.21
C ASP A 30 -11.31 -35.96 37.48
N GLY A 31 -10.11 -35.86 36.90
CA GLY A 31 -9.27 -34.66 36.91
C GLY A 31 -9.94 -33.46 36.23
N ASP A 32 -10.58 -33.67 35.08
CA ASP A 32 -11.33 -32.62 34.37
C ASP A 32 -12.52 -32.10 35.18
N ARG A 33 -13.29 -32.98 35.82
CA ARG A 33 -14.42 -32.61 36.68
C ARG A 33 -13.96 -31.82 37.91
N TYR A 34 -12.85 -32.24 38.51
CA TYR A 34 -12.26 -31.55 39.65
C TYR A 34 -11.77 -30.15 39.27
N PHE A 35 -11.13 -30.02 38.10
CA PHE A 35 -10.72 -28.73 37.57
C PHE A 35 -11.90 -27.77 37.38
N ILE A 36 -13.02 -28.23 36.81
CA ILE A 36 -14.23 -27.42 36.65
C ILE A 36 -14.76 -26.94 38.00
N LEU A 37 -14.86 -27.86 38.97
CA LEU A 37 -15.33 -27.51 40.31
C LEU A 37 -14.43 -26.43 40.93
N ASN A 38 -13.12 -26.55 40.80
CA ASN A 38 -12.17 -25.57 41.31
C ASN A 38 -12.28 -24.22 40.60
N VAL A 39 -12.52 -24.20 39.28
CA VAL A 39 -12.82 -22.97 38.53
C VAL A 39 -14.06 -22.29 39.08
N VAL A 40 -15.16 -23.03 39.26
CA VAL A 40 -16.44 -22.46 39.76
C VAL A 40 -16.29 -21.93 41.18
N ILE A 41 -15.61 -22.68 42.07
CA ILE A 41 -15.35 -22.23 43.44
C ILE A 41 -14.50 -20.94 43.43
N THR A 42 -13.50 -20.88 42.57
CA THR A 42 -12.63 -19.71 42.41
C THR A 42 -13.38 -18.50 41.87
N GLU A 43 -14.23 -18.69 40.86
CA GLU A 43 -15.08 -17.63 40.29
C GLU A 43 -16.05 -17.08 41.35
N ILE A 44 -16.70 -17.95 42.12
CA ILE A 44 -17.57 -17.55 43.24
C ILE A 44 -16.78 -16.73 44.27
N PHE A 45 -15.57 -17.17 44.62
CA PHE A 45 -14.71 -16.43 45.55
C PHE A 45 -14.35 -15.03 45.03
N LEU A 46 -13.99 -14.90 43.75
CA LEU A 46 -13.62 -13.64 43.11
C LEU A 46 -14.81 -12.67 43.01
N HIS A 47 -16.03 -13.17 42.87
CA HIS A 47 -17.26 -12.37 42.90
C HIS A 47 -17.66 -11.95 44.32
N LEU A 48 -17.67 -12.89 45.28
CA LEU A 48 -18.17 -12.66 46.64
C LEU A 48 -17.26 -11.78 47.49
N SER A 49 -15.96 -11.80 47.22
CA SER A 49 -15.02 -11.12 48.10
C SER A 49 -15.20 -9.59 48.08
N GLU A 50 -15.78 -8.99 47.01
CA GLU A 50 -15.68 -7.55 46.69
C GLU A 50 -14.25 -6.98 46.87
N TRP A 51 -13.26 -7.86 47.06
CA TRP A 51 -11.91 -7.62 47.56
C TRP A 51 -11.81 -6.97 48.96
N SER A 52 -12.83 -7.09 49.80
CA SER A 52 -12.77 -6.78 51.24
C SER A 52 -11.88 -7.81 51.96
N TYR A 53 -10.58 -7.53 52.05
CA TYR A 53 -9.56 -8.20 52.88
C TYR A 53 -9.85 -9.68 53.27
N PRO A 54 -9.83 -10.64 52.32
CA PRO A 54 -9.84 -12.05 52.68
C PRO A 54 -8.59 -12.39 53.51
N PRO A 55 -8.65 -13.39 54.41
CA PRO A 55 -7.46 -13.84 55.15
C PRO A 55 -6.31 -14.16 54.16
N PRO A 56 -5.07 -13.68 54.40
CA PRO A 56 -3.96 -13.83 53.46
C PRO A 56 -3.73 -15.28 53.01
N ASP A 57 -3.79 -16.23 53.94
CA ASP A 57 -3.61 -17.67 53.67
C ASP A 57 -4.66 -18.22 52.70
N LEU A 58 -5.90 -17.71 52.76
CA LEU A 58 -6.99 -18.13 51.89
C LEU A 58 -6.74 -17.62 50.47
N LEU A 59 -6.35 -16.34 50.35
CA LEU A 59 -6.06 -15.71 49.07
C LEU A 59 -4.92 -16.44 48.34
N GLU A 60 -3.85 -16.81 49.04
CA GLU A 60 -2.71 -17.53 48.43
C GLU A 60 -3.11 -18.83 47.73
N ILE A 61 -4.03 -19.62 48.31
CA ILE A 61 -4.51 -20.88 47.72
C ILE A 61 -5.22 -20.62 46.38
N PHE A 62 -6.07 -19.60 46.32
CA PHE A 62 -6.78 -19.23 45.09
C PHE A 62 -5.82 -18.67 44.04
N LEU A 63 -4.86 -17.82 44.43
CA LEU A 63 -3.85 -17.29 43.51
C LEU A 63 -2.96 -18.40 42.94
N GLU A 64 -2.57 -19.39 43.76
CA GLU A 64 -1.81 -20.55 43.30
C GLU A 64 -2.60 -21.38 42.28
N PHE A 65 -3.89 -21.62 42.54
CA PHE A 65 -4.76 -22.31 41.60
C PHE A 65 -4.89 -21.56 40.27
N ILE A 66 -5.10 -20.23 40.30
CA ILE A 66 -5.19 -19.39 39.09
C ILE A 66 -3.89 -19.47 38.29
N GLU A 67 -2.73 -19.33 38.94
CA GLU A 67 -1.43 -19.47 38.27
C GLU A 67 -1.29 -20.85 37.61
N ASN A 68 -1.64 -21.92 38.33
CA ASN A 68 -1.52 -23.29 37.83
C ASN A 68 -2.48 -23.56 36.67
N ALA A 69 -3.70 -23.03 36.74
CA ALA A 69 -4.72 -23.13 35.70
C ALA A 69 -4.30 -22.41 34.42
N LEU A 70 -3.83 -21.16 34.54
CA LEU A 70 -3.32 -20.37 33.40
C LEU A 70 -2.05 -20.99 32.80
N SER A 71 -1.14 -21.47 33.64
CA SER A 71 0.13 -22.06 33.19
C SER A 71 -0.01 -23.43 32.54
N GLY A 72 -1.20 -24.03 32.58
CA GLY A 72 -1.46 -25.40 32.15
C GLY A 72 -0.78 -26.46 33.05
N LYS A 73 -0.34 -26.10 34.27
CA LYS A 73 0.37 -27.02 35.18
C LYS A 73 -0.57 -28.06 35.81
N THR A 74 -1.88 -27.85 35.74
CA THR A 74 -2.91 -28.78 36.25
C THR A 74 -3.27 -29.90 35.28
N SER A 75 -2.63 -30.00 34.10
CA SER A 75 -2.99 -30.97 33.05
C SER A 75 -2.33 -32.34 33.23
N SER A 76 -3.13 -33.41 33.12
CA SER A 76 -2.65 -34.72 32.66
C SER A 76 -2.38 -34.65 31.14
N ALA A 77 -1.34 -35.35 30.67
CA ALA A 77 -0.65 -35.16 29.39
C ALA A 77 -1.43 -35.39 28.07
N ALA A 78 -2.77 -35.49 28.08
CA ALA A 78 -3.57 -35.78 26.89
C ALA A 78 -4.15 -34.51 26.23
N GLU A 79 -3.98 -34.38 24.92
CA GLU A 79 -4.46 -33.24 24.11
C GLU A 79 -5.99 -33.08 24.10
N SER A 80 -6.75 -34.15 24.35
CA SER A 80 -8.22 -34.17 24.38
C SER A 80 -8.84 -33.32 25.49
N GLY A 81 -8.19 -33.20 26.64
CA GLY A 81 -8.67 -32.41 27.78
C GLY A 81 -8.38 -30.91 27.66
N LYS A 82 -7.46 -30.51 26.78
CA LYS A 82 -6.97 -29.11 26.69
C LYS A 82 -8.08 -28.15 26.23
N ALA A 83 -8.74 -28.44 25.12
CA ALA A 83 -9.83 -27.60 24.59
C ALA A 83 -11.04 -27.53 25.54
N PHE A 84 -11.31 -28.62 26.27
CA PHE A 84 -12.39 -28.68 27.26
C PHE A 84 -12.09 -27.77 28.48
N ARG A 85 -10.86 -27.80 29.00
CA ARG A 85 -10.43 -26.95 30.12
C ARG A 85 -10.32 -25.47 29.73
N GLU A 86 -9.89 -25.18 28.50
CA GLU A 86 -9.83 -23.81 27.94
C GLU A 86 -11.19 -23.11 28.03
N LYS A 87 -12.29 -23.82 27.75
CA LYS A 87 -13.65 -23.27 27.87
C LYS A 87 -13.98 -22.79 29.28
N HIS A 88 -13.49 -23.49 30.30
CA HIS A 88 -13.73 -23.12 31.71
C HIS A 88 -12.77 -22.03 32.18
N LEU A 89 -11.56 -21.94 31.64
CA LEU A 89 -10.62 -20.85 31.94
C LEU A 89 -11.21 -19.47 31.61
N LEU A 90 -12.11 -19.39 30.61
CA LEU A 90 -12.77 -18.15 30.21
C LEU A 90 -13.44 -17.39 31.35
N SER A 91 -13.97 -18.07 32.37
CA SER A 91 -14.66 -17.38 33.47
C SER A 91 -13.68 -16.72 34.44
N LEU A 92 -12.41 -17.12 34.46
CA LEU A 92 -11.39 -16.55 35.34
C LEU A 92 -10.67 -15.34 34.72
N LEU A 93 -10.59 -15.28 33.38
CA LEU A 93 -9.85 -14.22 32.66
C LEU A 93 -10.31 -12.78 32.98
N PRO A 94 -11.61 -12.47 33.12
CA PRO A 94 -12.09 -11.12 33.46
C PRO A 94 -11.56 -10.55 34.78
N PHE A 95 -11.07 -11.42 35.68
CA PHE A 95 -10.56 -10.98 36.98
C PHE A 95 -9.07 -10.63 36.96
N ILE A 96 -8.34 -10.99 35.90
CA ILE A 96 -6.88 -10.83 35.81
C ILE A 96 -6.42 -9.37 35.97
N PRO A 97 -7.02 -8.36 35.30
CA PRO A 97 -6.57 -6.96 35.45
C PRO A 97 -6.68 -6.46 36.90
N LYS A 98 -7.77 -6.83 37.58
CA LYS A 98 -8.02 -6.48 38.98
C LYS A 98 -7.10 -7.23 39.93
N LEU A 99 -6.80 -8.50 39.64
CA LEU A 99 -5.83 -9.30 40.40
C LEU A 99 -4.45 -8.66 40.34
N VAL A 100 -3.93 -8.41 39.15
CA VAL A 100 -2.59 -7.86 38.92
C VAL A 100 -2.39 -6.50 39.60
N SER A 101 -3.43 -5.67 39.66
CA SER A 101 -3.39 -4.33 40.28
C SER A 101 -3.55 -4.31 41.80
N ARG A 102 -4.05 -5.38 42.44
CA ARG A 102 -4.39 -5.40 43.87
C ARG A 102 -3.56 -6.35 44.73
N VAL A 103 -2.98 -7.39 44.14
CA VAL A 103 -2.14 -8.37 44.87
C VAL A 103 -0.72 -7.85 45.08
N SER A 104 0.06 -8.53 45.93
CA SER A 104 1.47 -8.19 46.14
C SER A 104 2.28 -8.32 44.83
N ARG A 105 3.36 -7.56 44.71
CA ARG A 105 4.22 -7.55 43.51
C ARG A 105 4.63 -8.96 43.05
N ASN A 106 5.02 -9.83 43.99
CA ASN A 106 5.42 -11.21 43.69
C ASN A 106 4.29 -12.03 43.05
N TRP A 107 3.06 -11.89 43.56
CA TRP A 107 1.90 -12.58 42.99
C TRP A 107 1.48 -11.97 41.66
N SER A 108 1.56 -10.65 41.53
CA SER A 108 1.25 -9.92 40.31
C SER A 108 2.11 -10.41 39.14
N LEU A 109 3.43 -10.53 39.35
CA LEU A 109 4.38 -11.05 38.36
C LEU A 109 4.12 -12.52 38.00
N ARG A 110 3.85 -13.39 38.98
CA ARG A 110 3.50 -14.80 38.73
C ARG A 110 2.23 -14.95 37.89
N ILE A 111 1.20 -14.15 38.18
CA ILE A 111 -0.06 -14.15 37.43
C ILE A 111 0.17 -13.61 36.01
N LEU A 112 0.92 -12.52 35.84
CA LEU A 112 1.28 -11.98 34.53
C LEU A 112 2.07 -12.98 33.68
N GLN A 113 3.00 -13.70 34.29
CA GLN A 113 3.76 -14.77 33.62
C GLN A 113 2.84 -15.91 33.18
N ALA A 114 1.96 -16.38 34.07
CA ALA A 114 1.02 -17.45 33.77
C ALA A 114 0.01 -17.03 32.69
N PHE A 115 -0.52 -15.80 32.76
CA PHE A 115 -1.42 -15.23 31.76
C PHE A 115 -0.73 -15.08 30.40
N THR A 116 0.51 -14.58 30.37
CA THR A 116 1.29 -14.45 29.13
C THR A 116 1.53 -15.81 28.49
N LYS A 117 1.82 -16.83 29.30
CA LYS A 117 1.95 -18.21 28.82
C LYS A 117 0.62 -18.73 28.24
N ALA A 118 -0.49 -18.55 28.95
CA ALA A 118 -1.82 -18.94 28.46
C ALA A 118 -2.16 -18.26 27.13
N PHE A 119 -1.86 -16.96 27.01
CA PHE A 119 -2.04 -16.21 25.78
C PHE A 119 -1.21 -16.80 24.63
N LYS A 120 0.09 -17.07 24.83
CA LYS A 120 0.95 -17.66 23.78
C LYS A 120 0.53 -19.06 23.37
N ASP A 121 0.25 -19.93 24.35
CA ASP A 121 0.02 -21.37 24.12
C ASP A 121 -1.41 -21.70 23.66
N SER A 122 -2.33 -20.73 23.72
CA SER A 122 -3.70 -20.87 23.22
C SER A 122 -3.74 -20.88 21.69
N ASN A 123 -4.65 -21.67 21.12
CA ASN A 123 -4.89 -21.69 19.68
C ASN A 123 -5.36 -20.29 19.22
N PRO A 124 -4.79 -19.70 18.14
CA PRO A 124 -5.22 -18.40 17.59
C PRO A 124 -6.73 -18.25 17.38
N GLU A 125 -7.40 -19.34 17.02
CA GLU A 125 -8.84 -19.38 16.72
C GLU A 125 -9.70 -19.67 17.95
N SER A 126 -9.08 -19.85 19.13
CA SER A 126 -9.81 -20.16 20.37
C SER A 126 -10.49 -18.93 20.97
N SER A 127 -11.61 -19.16 21.65
CA SER A 127 -12.28 -18.15 22.47
C SER A 127 -11.38 -17.64 23.61
N VAL A 128 -10.45 -18.48 24.10
CA VAL A 128 -9.46 -18.08 25.11
C VAL A 128 -8.52 -17.02 24.57
N LYS A 129 -8.00 -17.18 23.33
CA LYS A 129 -7.16 -16.17 22.69
C LYS A 129 -7.89 -14.83 22.57
N LEU A 130 -9.16 -14.83 22.15
CA LEU A 130 -9.98 -13.60 22.08
C LEU A 130 -10.23 -12.96 23.44
N ALA A 131 -10.55 -13.76 24.46
CA ALA A 131 -10.73 -13.26 25.80
C ALA A 131 -9.44 -12.62 26.30
N CYS A 132 -8.29 -13.28 26.11
CA CYS A 132 -6.98 -12.72 26.43
C CYS A 132 -6.72 -11.38 25.72
N LEU A 133 -7.06 -11.22 24.44
CA LEU A 133 -6.93 -9.93 23.73
C LEU A 133 -7.77 -8.82 24.38
N SER A 134 -8.99 -9.13 24.82
CA SER A 134 -9.86 -8.18 25.50
C SER A 134 -9.29 -7.76 26.87
N ILE A 135 -8.69 -8.72 27.59
CA ILE A 135 -8.01 -8.48 28.87
C ILE A 135 -6.71 -7.68 28.68
N ILE A 136 -5.94 -7.97 27.63
CA ILE A 136 -4.75 -7.20 27.25
C ILE A 136 -5.13 -5.75 26.95
N GLU A 137 -6.22 -5.51 26.23
CA GLU A 137 -6.73 -4.16 26.00
C GLU A 137 -6.98 -3.42 27.32
N GLU A 138 -7.67 -4.04 28.28
CA GLU A 138 -7.97 -3.44 29.59
C GLU A 138 -6.71 -3.11 30.40
N MET A 139 -5.64 -3.92 30.27
CA MET A 139 -4.39 -3.72 31.01
C MET A 139 -3.44 -2.72 30.35
N LEU A 140 -3.47 -2.60 29.02
CA LEU A 140 -2.60 -1.70 28.25
C LEU A 140 -3.23 -0.32 28.00
N VAL A 141 -4.55 -0.23 27.90
CA VAL A 141 -5.28 1.00 27.57
C VAL A 141 -5.92 1.57 28.83
N PRO A 142 -5.51 2.77 29.30
CA PRO A 142 -6.09 3.37 30.50
C PRO A 142 -7.61 3.57 30.35
N ARG A 143 -8.40 2.90 31.21
CA ARG A 143 -9.85 3.12 31.33
C ARG A 143 -10.15 3.88 32.62
N HIS A 144 -11.19 4.71 32.61
CA HIS A 144 -11.57 5.49 33.81
C HIS A 144 -11.77 4.57 35.02
N GLY A 145 -10.92 4.74 36.04
CA GLY A 145 -11.01 4.03 37.33
C GLY A 145 -10.09 2.82 37.51
N ILE A 146 -9.33 2.39 36.49
CA ILE A 146 -8.33 1.31 36.62
C ILE A 146 -6.95 1.87 36.21
N PRO A 147 -5.95 1.86 37.10
CA PRO A 147 -4.59 2.26 36.72
C PRO A 147 -4.03 1.26 35.70
N SER A 148 -3.47 1.77 34.61
CA SER A 148 -2.73 0.96 33.64
C SER A 148 -1.49 0.34 34.29
N LEU A 149 -1.01 -0.78 33.75
CA LEU A 149 0.22 -1.40 34.22
C LEU A 149 1.41 -0.43 34.12
N ASP A 150 2.23 -0.40 35.18
CA ASP A 150 3.39 0.48 35.26
C ASP A 150 4.48 0.01 34.29
N ALA A 151 4.58 0.69 33.15
CA ALA A 151 5.55 0.41 32.11
C ALA A 151 7.01 0.76 32.52
N SER A 152 7.24 1.29 33.73
CA SER A 152 8.59 1.51 34.26
C SER A 152 9.23 0.27 34.89
N ASP A 153 8.46 -0.76 35.24
CA ASP A 153 8.98 -2.04 35.72
C ASP A 153 9.41 -2.92 34.53
N PRO A 154 10.70 -3.28 34.40
CA PRO A 154 11.20 -4.07 33.27
C PRO A 154 10.53 -5.45 33.12
N GLU A 155 10.12 -6.09 34.22
CA GLU A 155 9.48 -7.41 34.17
C GLU A 155 8.05 -7.30 33.62
N ILE A 156 7.29 -6.29 34.06
CA ILE A 156 5.95 -6.00 33.57
C ILE A 156 6.03 -5.61 32.09
N LEU A 157 6.97 -4.74 31.73
CA LEU A 157 7.21 -4.35 30.34
C LEU A 157 7.50 -5.56 29.45
N GLY A 158 8.30 -6.53 29.90
CA GLY A 158 8.59 -7.76 29.15
C GLY A 158 7.31 -8.54 28.76
N HIS A 159 6.31 -8.57 29.63
CA HIS A 159 5.01 -9.15 29.32
C HIS A 159 4.22 -8.32 28.30
N GLN A 160 4.17 -6.99 28.48
CA GLN A 160 3.51 -6.08 27.54
C GLN A 160 4.12 -6.17 26.14
N THR A 161 5.46 -6.15 26.05
CA THR A 161 6.22 -6.34 24.81
C THR A 161 5.84 -7.65 24.12
N THR A 162 5.76 -8.74 24.89
CA THR A 162 5.38 -10.05 24.34
C THR A 162 3.98 -10.01 23.73
N TRP A 163 3.02 -9.36 24.38
CA TRP A 163 1.64 -9.26 23.87
C TRP A 163 1.56 -8.43 22.60
N ILE A 164 2.24 -7.28 22.55
CA ILE A 164 2.25 -6.36 21.40
C ILE A 164 2.87 -7.04 20.18
N ARG A 165 4.02 -7.71 20.35
CA ARG A 165 4.73 -8.40 19.26
C ARG A 165 3.96 -9.59 18.67
N GLU A 166 3.04 -10.17 19.42
CA GLU A 166 2.20 -11.28 18.95
C GLU A 166 1.07 -10.79 18.01
N LEU A 167 0.64 -9.52 18.11
CA LEU A 167 -0.53 -9.03 17.37
C LEU A 167 -0.36 -9.13 15.83
N PRO A 168 0.76 -8.71 15.22
CA PRO A 168 0.96 -8.86 13.78
C PRO A 168 0.95 -10.34 13.34
N LEU A 169 1.54 -11.23 14.13
CA LEU A 169 1.59 -12.66 13.84
C LEU A 169 0.18 -13.26 13.85
N LEU A 170 -0.65 -12.88 14.82
CA LEU A 170 -2.06 -13.29 14.87
C LEU A 170 -2.83 -12.80 13.65
N LEU A 171 -2.60 -11.57 13.17
CA LEU A 171 -3.26 -11.08 11.95
C LEU A 171 -2.89 -11.90 10.72
N ILE A 172 -1.62 -12.29 10.59
CA ILE A 172 -1.15 -13.12 9.48
C ILE A 172 -1.79 -14.51 9.54
N MET A 173 -1.87 -15.11 10.73
CA MET A 173 -2.44 -16.44 10.93
C MET A 173 -3.96 -16.48 10.74
N LEU A 174 -4.68 -15.51 11.30
CA LEU A 174 -6.15 -15.44 11.26
C LEU A 174 -6.67 -15.01 9.90
N GLY A 175 -6.06 -13.96 9.33
CA GLY A 175 -6.36 -13.44 8.00
C GLY A 175 -7.86 -13.30 7.70
N ASP A 176 -8.24 -13.68 6.48
CA ASP A 176 -9.62 -13.74 5.99
C ASP A 176 -10.39 -14.99 6.44
N LYS A 177 -9.70 -15.98 7.02
CA LYS A 177 -10.33 -17.21 7.53
C LYS A 177 -11.17 -16.95 8.78
N HIS A 178 -10.74 -16.00 9.61
CA HIS A 178 -11.42 -15.62 10.85
C HIS A 178 -11.61 -14.09 10.93
N PRO A 179 -12.44 -13.50 10.06
CA PRO A 179 -12.49 -12.04 9.89
C PRO A 179 -12.93 -11.30 11.16
N SER A 180 -13.83 -11.89 11.96
CA SER A 180 -14.24 -11.31 13.25
C SER A 180 -13.10 -11.26 14.27
N TYR A 181 -12.21 -12.26 14.26
CA TYR A 181 -11.06 -12.32 15.17
C TYR A 181 -9.97 -11.34 14.72
N SER A 182 -9.69 -11.30 13.42
CA SER A 182 -8.79 -10.31 12.81
C SER A 182 -9.22 -8.88 13.13
N LYS A 183 -10.53 -8.59 13.08
CA LYS A 183 -11.09 -7.29 13.46
C LYS A 183 -10.84 -6.93 14.93
N VAL A 184 -10.94 -7.88 15.85
CA VAL A 184 -10.62 -7.65 17.28
C VAL A 184 -9.14 -7.30 17.46
N VAL A 185 -8.24 -8.02 16.78
CA VAL A 185 -6.80 -7.74 16.82
C VAL A 185 -6.49 -6.35 16.26
N LEU A 186 -7.11 -5.97 15.13
CA LEU A 186 -6.96 -4.64 14.53
C LEU A 186 -7.51 -3.52 15.43
N HIS A 187 -8.65 -3.74 16.09
CA HIS A 187 -9.17 -2.80 17.08
C HIS A 187 -8.20 -2.59 18.24
N LEU A 188 -7.62 -3.66 18.78
CA LEU A 188 -6.61 -3.54 19.83
C LEU A 188 -5.39 -2.76 19.34
N GLN A 189 -4.85 -3.07 18.16
CA GLN A 189 -3.75 -2.31 17.57
C GLN A 189 -4.09 -0.82 17.41
N LEU A 190 -5.29 -0.49 16.92
CA LEU A 190 -5.72 0.89 16.77
C LEU A 190 -5.78 1.61 18.14
N ARG A 191 -6.34 0.94 19.16
CA ARG A 191 -6.44 1.49 20.51
C ARG A 191 -5.07 1.70 21.15
N LEU A 192 -4.14 0.77 20.92
CA LEU A 192 -2.75 0.90 21.37
C LEU A 192 -2.09 2.12 20.72
N GLY A 193 -2.18 2.27 19.40
CA GLY A 193 -1.62 3.44 18.70
C GLY A 193 -2.22 4.76 19.19
N GLN A 194 -3.52 4.80 19.46
CA GLN A 194 -4.22 5.98 19.98
C GLN A 194 -3.80 6.38 21.40
N CYS A 195 -3.39 5.42 22.22
CA CYS A 195 -3.13 5.64 23.64
C CYS A 195 -1.65 5.60 23.99
N ALA A 196 -0.79 5.16 23.06
CA ALA A 196 0.65 5.14 23.23
C ALA A 196 1.17 6.56 23.40
N LEU A 197 1.62 6.89 24.62
CA LEU A 197 2.28 8.17 24.87
C LEU A 197 3.60 8.21 24.10
N LEU A 198 3.84 9.34 23.42
CA LEU A 198 5.11 9.63 22.74
C LEU A 198 6.28 9.37 23.71
N ASN A 199 7.23 8.54 23.27
CA ASN A 199 8.43 8.12 24.02
C ASN A 199 8.22 7.15 25.20
N SER A 200 7.07 6.48 25.28
CA SER A 200 6.90 5.34 26.18
C SER A 200 7.49 4.05 25.58
N ALA A 201 7.92 3.10 26.42
CA ALA A 201 8.40 1.81 25.96
C ALA A 201 7.31 1.02 25.17
N VAL A 202 6.04 1.22 25.52
CA VAL A 202 4.89 0.67 24.78
C VAL A 202 4.77 1.26 23.38
N ALA A 203 5.01 2.58 23.21
CA ALA A 203 5.03 3.21 21.88
C ALA A 203 6.17 2.66 21.01
N GLN A 204 7.35 2.45 21.60
CA GLN A 204 8.46 1.84 20.88
C GLN A 204 8.14 0.41 20.42
N GLU A 205 7.51 -0.40 21.27
CA GLU A 205 7.09 -1.74 20.88
C GLU A 205 5.94 -1.72 19.86
N TYR A 206 5.08 -0.70 19.90
CA TYR A 206 4.11 -0.46 18.84
C TYR A 206 4.82 -0.24 17.52
N ASP A 207 5.79 0.67 17.45
CA ASP A 207 6.58 0.95 16.25
C ASP A 207 7.32 -0.29 15.73
N ASN A 208 7.86 -1.13 16.63
CA ASN A 208 8.53 -2.36 16.24
C ASN A 208 7.61 -3.38 15.54
N MET A 209 6.29 -3.28 15.71
CA MET A 209 5.35 -4.18 15.01
C MET A 209 5.42 -4.05 13.49
N GLN A 210 5.90 -2.91 12.97
CA GLN A 210 6.00 -2.65 11.54
C GLN A 210 6.79 -3.73 10.79
N TYR A 211 7.85 -4.26 11.40
CA TYR A 211 8.70 -5.30 10.80
C TYR A 211 7.96 -6.64 10.64
N SER A 212 7.02 -6.93 11.53
CA SER A 212 6.18 -8.14 11.43
C SER A 212 4.96 -7.93 10.55
N LEU A 213 4.50 -6.68 10.38
CA LEU A 213 3.36 -6.35 9.52
C LEU A 213 3.67 -6.41 8.01
N LEU A 214 4.94 -6.54 7.63
CA LEU A 214 5.33 -6.66 6.21
C LEU A 214 4.59 -7.80 5.49
N GLU A 215 4.54 -8.98 6.11
CA GLU A 215 3.86 -10.15 5.54
C GLU A 215 2.34 -10.03 5.54
N PHE A 216 1.80 -9.16 6.38
CA PHE A 216 0.36 -8.92 6.42
C PHE A 216 -0.14 -8.13 5.21
N TYR A 217 0.67 -7.21 4.68
CA TYR A 217 0.36 -6.45 3.47
C TYR A 217 0.88 -7.15 2.21
N CYS A 218 2.20 -7.25 2.06
CA CYS A 218 2.84 -7.90 0.90
C CYS A 218 4.32 -8.21 1.17
N THR A 219 4.76 -9.41 0.80
CA THR A 219 6.19 -9.76 0.71
C THR A 219 6.64 -9.82 -0.75
N CYS A 220 7.83 -9.28 -1.01
CA CYS A 220 8.51 -9.37 -2.31
C CYS A 220 9.82 -10.11 -2.07
N LEU A 221 9.88 -11.38 -2.49
CA LEU A 221 11.05 -12.23 -2.29
C LEU A 221 12.10 -11.99 -3.38
N GLU A 222 11.66 -11.70 -4.62
CA GLU A 222 12.48 -11.25 -5.75
C GLU A 222 11.57 -10.40 -6.67
N GLU A 223 12.12 -9.49 -7.50
CA GLU A 223 11.38 -8.45 -8.26
C GLU A 223 10.24 -8.94 -9.19
N ARG A 224 9.98 -10.25 -9.27
CA ARG A 224 8.93 -10.87 -10.10
C ARG A 224 7.87 -11.68 -9.34
N SER A 225 8.07 -12.04 -8.07
CA SER A 225 7.07 -12.77 -7.27
C SER A 225 6.60 -11.91 -6.09
N MET A 226 5.38 -11.39 -6.22
CA MET A 226 4.67 -10.69 -5.14
C MET A 226 3.76 -11.69 -4.44
N PHE A 227 3.89 -11.78 -3.11
CA PHE A 227 2.99 -12.54 -2.27
C PHE A 227 2.15 -11.55 -1.46
N TYR A 228 0.88 -11.42 -1.84
CA TYR A 228 -0.05 -10.55 -1.13
C TYR A 228 -0.46 -11.21 0.19
N GLY A 229 -0.37 -10.43 1.26
CA GLY A 229 -0.77 -10.88 2.59
C GLY A 229 -2.29 -10.88 2.78
N PRO A 230 -2.76 -11.29 3.96
CA PRO A 230 -4.19 -11.42 4.23
C PRO A 230 -4.99 -10.11 4.12
N PHE A 231 -4.33 -8.94 4.23
CA PHE A 231 -4.97 -7.63 4.13
C PHE A 231 -5.91 -7.49 2.93
N ILE A 232 -5.48 -7.96 1.75
CA ILE A 232 -6.25 -7.82 0.48
C ILE A 232 -7.63 -8.50 0.59
N LYS A 233 -7.72 -9.60 1.34
CA LYS A 233 -8.93 -10.43 1.43
C LYS A 233 -9.84 -10.07 2.60
N LEU A 234 -9.41 -9.14 3.46
CA LEU A 234 -10.22 -8.71 4.60
C LEU A 234 -11.43 -7.89 4.14
N ALA A 235 -12.48 -7.92 4.96
CA ALA A 235 -13.62 -7.03 4.78
C ALA A 235 -13.19 -5.56 4.89
N ARG A 236 -13.89 -4.67 4.17
CA ARG A 236 -13.56 -3.25 4.05
C ARG A 236 -13.39 -2.54 5.40
N ASP A 237 -14.23 -2.85 6.38
CA ASP A 237 -14.17 -2.28 7.72
C ASP A 237 -12.88 -2.66 8.46
N SER A 238 -12.39 -3.88 8.24
CA SER A 238 -11.15 -4.38 8.81
C SER A 238 -9.93 -3.81 8.08
N GLN A 239 -9.99 -3.68 6.75
CA GLN A 239 -8.97 -2.97 5.99
C GLN A 239 -8.84 -1.51 6.46
N GLU A 240 -9.96 -0.80 6.65
CA GLU A 240 -9.99 0.58 7.15
C GLU A 240 -9.31 0.70 8.52
N LEU A 241 -9.59 -0.23 9.45
CA LEU A 241 -8.93 -0.25 10.77
C LEU A 241 -7.42 -0.41 10.63
N SER A 242 -6.98 -1.33 9.78
CA SER A 242 -5.54 -1.56 9.52
C SER A 242 -4.86 -0.32 8.94
N VAL A 243 -5.50 0.34 7.98
CA VAL A 243 -4.97 1.56 7.36
C VAL A 243 -4.94 2.69 8.39
N CYS A 244 -5.95 2.83 9.24
CA CYS A 244 -5.96 3.82 10.33
C CYS A 244 -4.81 3.62 11.32
N CYS A 245 -4.39 2.38 11.60
CA CYS A 245 -3.24 2.11 12.47
C CYS A 245 -1.94 2.75 11.94
N LEU A 246 -1.77 2.85 10.61
CA LEU A 246 -0.55 3.40 9.99
C LEU A 246 -0.25 4.84 10.44
N TYR A 247 -1.28 5.62 10.75
CA TYR A 247 -1.12 7.01 11.21
C TYR A 247 -0.45 7.12 12.58
N TYR A 248 -0.61 6.11 13.44
CA TYR A 248 -0.16 6.18 14.84
C TYR A 248 1.28 5.71 15.06
N PHE A 249 1.95 5.19 14.03
CA PHE A 249 3.38 4.94 14.13
C PHE A 249 4.14 6.26 14.26
N SER A 250 5.10 6.32 15.18
CA SER A 250 5.89 7.54 15.37
C SER A 250 6.75 7.85 14.14
N HIS A 251 7.18 6.80 13.44
CA HIS A 251 7.88 6.83 12.18
C HIS A 251 7.53 5.57 11.37
N LEU A 252 7.16 5.71 10.10
CA LEU A 252 6.91 4.60 9.18
C LEU A 252 8.19 4.20 8.45
N ASP A 253 8.60 2.94 8.63
CA ASP A 253 9.81 2.41 8.00
C ASP A 253 9.66 2.25 6.47
N SER A 254 10.75 2.47 5.74
CA SER A 254 10.81 2.34 4.27
C SER A 254 10.40 0.94 3.79
N SER A 255 10.73 -0.12 4.55
CA SER A 255 10.33 -1.50 4.23
C SER A 255 8.81 -1.71 4.31
N LEU A 256 8.16 -1.11 5.31
CA LEU A 256 6.71 -1.16 5.45
C LEU A 256 6.02 -0.35 4.35
N LEU A 257 6.51 0.85 4.05
CA LEU A 257 5.99 1.66 2.94
C LEU A 257 6.13 0.94 1.59
N LYS A 258 7.25 0.26 1.37
CA LYS A 258 7.45 -0.60 0.19
C LYS A 258 6.44 -1.74 0.15
N SER A 259 6.21 -2.44 1.26
CA SER A 259 5.21 -3.51 1.36
C SER A 259 3.79 -2.99 1.04
N ILE A 260 3.41 -1.84 1.59
CA ILE A 260 2.12 -1.18 1.33
C ILE A 260 2.02 -0.71 -0.13
N ALA A 261 3.10 -0.17 -0.70
CA ALA A 261 3.13 0.24 -2.12
C ALA A 261 2.83 -0.96 -3.03
N PHE A 262 3.45 -2.13 -2.79
CA PHE A 262 3.14 -3.34 -3.55
C PHE A 262 1.73 -3.85 -3.31
N CYS A 263 1.24 -3.75 -2.07
CA CYS A 263 -0.15 -4.04 -1.76
C CYS A 263 -1.13 -3.18 -2.58
N CYS A 264 -0.80 -1.90 -2.80
CA CYS A 264 -1.58 -0.97 -3.64
C CYS A 264 -1.58 -1.33 -5.14
N LEU A 265 -0.63 -2.15 -5.59
CA LEU A 265 -0.51 -2.62 -6.97
C LEU A 265 -1.28 -3.93 -7.23
N CYS A 266 -1.95 -4.47 -6.22
CA CYS A 266 -2.78 -5.67 -6.35
C CYS A 266 -4.07 -5.35 -7.12
N ASP A 267 -4.39 -6.15 -8.13
CA ASP A 267 -5.60 -5.99 -8.94
C ASP A 267 -6.89 -6.21 -8.12
N ASP A 268 -6.81 -6.96 -7.01
CA ASP A 268 -7.93 -7.30 -6.15
C ASP A 268 -8.25 -6.20 -5.10
N LEU A 269 -7.39 -5.18 -4.98
CA LEU A 269 -7.62 -4.08 -4.03
C LEU A 269 -8.70 -3.13 -4.54
N GLU A 270 -9.74 -2.91 -3.73
CA GLU A 270 -10.80 -1.95 -4.09
C GLU A 270 -10.24 -0.52 -4.26
N PRO A 271 -10.67 0.23 -5.28
CA PRO A 271 -10.19 1.60 -5.51
C PRO A 271 -10.40 2.53 -4.31
N PHE A 272 -11.49 2.36 -3.58
CA PHE A 272 -11.74 3.10 -2.34
C PHE A 272 -10.59 2.93 -1.34
N MET A 273 -10.13 1.70 -1.13
CA MET A 273 -9.07 1.40 -0.17
C MET A 273 -7.72 1.94 -0.65
N LEU A 274 -7.45 1.90 -1.96
CA LEU A 274 -6.27 2.53 -2.55
C LEU A 274 -6.21 4.04 -2.22
N PHE A 275 -7.29 4.79 -2.46
CA PHE A 275 -7.34 6.21 -2.14
C PHE A 275 -7.23 6.47 -0.64
N ARG A 276 -7.82 5.60 0.18
CA ARG A 276 -7.72 5.71 1.63
C ARG A 276 -6.29 5.52 2.15
N ILE A 277 -5.56 4.55 1.60
CA ILE A 277 -4.13 4.36 1.93
C ILE A 277 -3.34 5.62 1.59
N ILE A 278 -3.54 6.19 0.39
CA ILE A 278 -2.87 7.43 -0.03
C ILE A 278 -3.18 8.57 0.94
N GLU A 279 -4.46 8.73 1.32
CA GLU A 279 -4.91 9.78 2.24
C GLU A 279 -4.25 9.65 3.62
N VAL A 280 -4.24 8.44 4.20
CA VAL A 280 -3.69 8.22 5.54
C VAL A 280 -2.16 8.34 5.54
N LEU A 281 -1.47 7.77 4.55
CA LEU A 281 -0.02 7.94 4.43
C LEU A 281 0.37 9.40 4.21
N HIS A 282 -0.37 10.14 3.39
CA HIS A 282 -0.09 11.57 3.21
C HIS A 282 -0.36 12.39 4.48
N SER A 283 -1.37 12.00 5.28
CA SER A 283 -1.63 12.61 6.59
C SER A 283 -0.51 12.30 7.60
N ALA A 284 0.01 11.06 7.59
CA ALA A 284 1.15 10.65 8.40
C ALA A 284 2.43 11.41 8.00
N TYR A 285 2.66 11.58 6.69
CA TYR A 285 3.75 12.43 6.17
C TYR A 285 3.64 13.87 6.68
N LYS A 286 2.45 14.50 6.60
CA LYS A 286 2.23 15.86 7.11
C LYS A 286 2.47 16.00 8.61
N ALA A 287 2.21 14.94 9.36
CA ALA A 287 2.49 14.88 10.79
C ALA A 287 3.97 14.61 11.12
N GLY A 288 4.83 14.38 10.11
CA GLY A 288 6.26 14.15 10.28
C GLY A 288 6.65 12.69 10.50
N HIS A 289 5.73 11.73 10.30
CA HIS A 289 5.98 10.30 10.52
C HIS A 289 6.62 9.61 9.32
N ILE A 290 6.72 10.27 8.16
CA ILE A 290 7.32 9.70 6.95
C ILE A 290 8.41 10.63 6.43
N GLN A 291 9.57 10.09 6.10
CA GLN A 291 10.63 10.87 5.45
C GLN A 291 10.21 11.26 4.02
N ILE A 292 10.63 12.44 3.58
CA ILE A 292 10.30 12.95 2.24
C ILE A 292 10.70 11.99 1.12
N ALA A 293 11.88 11.36 1.23
CA ALA A 293 12.39 10.41 0.24
C ALA A 293 11.51 9.15 0.16
N ASP A 294 11.09 8.61 1.30
CA ASP A 294 10.25 7.41 1.34
C ASP A 294 8.83 7.70 0.83
N HIS A 295 8.27 8.87 1.16
CA HIS A 295 6.95 9.28 0.65
C HIS A 295 6.95 9.48 -0.86
N ILE A 296 8.01 10.11 -1.40
CA ILE A 296 8.23 10.23 -2.85
C ILE A 296 8.38 8.84 -3.48
N SER A 297 9.20 7.97 -2.88
CA SER A 297 9.43 6.60 -3.36
C SER A 297 8.13 5.80 -3.44
N PHE A 298 7.25 5.93 -2.45
CA PHE A 298 5.91 5.35 -2.45
C PHE A 298 5.09 5.81 -3.67
N PHE A 299 5.01 7.12 -3.92
CA PHE A 299 4.27 7.67 -5.07
C PHE A 299 4.86 7.28 -6.42
N ILE A 300 6.18 7.30 -6.55
CA ILE A 300 6.87 6.89 -7.77
C ILE A 300 6.62 5.41 -8.05
N THR A 301 6.74 4.55 -7.03
CA THR A 301 6.45 3.11 -7.16
C THR A 301 5.00 2.89 -7.60
N LEU A 302 4.07 3.62 -6.98
CA LEU A 302 2.65 3.51 -7.33
C LEU A 302 2.41 3.87 -8.79
N LEU A 303 2.95 4.99 -9.28
CA LEU A 303 2.72 5.41 -10.67
C LEU A 303 3.56 4.66 -11.70
N SER A 304 4.77 4.20 -11.37
CA SER A 304 5.64 3.50 -12.31
C SER A 304 5.23 2.05 -12.54
N ARG A 305 4.66 1.41 -11.52
CA ARG A 305 4.32 -0.03 -11.56
C ARG A 305 2.83 -0.33 -11.59
N PHE A 306 1.94 0.68 -11.55
CA PHE A 306 0.50 0.45 -11.68
C PHE A 306 0.17 -0.29 -12.97
N ARG A 307 -0.57 -1.39 -12.86
CA ARG A 307 -1.02 -2.16 -14.02
C ARG A 307 -2.28 -1.53 -14.58
N VAL A 308 -2.16 -0.88 -15.74
CA VAL A 308 -3.31 -0.29 -16.43
C VAL A 308 -3.87 -1.28 -17.45
N PHE A 309 -5.15 -1.61 -17.31
CA PHE A 309 -5.89 -2.43 -18.26
C PHE A 309 -6.64 -1.50 -19.22
N PRO A 310 -6.35 -1.58 -20.54
CA PRO A 310 -7.04 -0.76 -21.52
C PRO A 310 -8.54 -1.11 -21.57
N GLU A 311 -9.37 -0.14 -21.97
CA GLU A 311 -10.75 -0.45 -22.38
C GLU A 311 -10.67 -1.33 -23.62
N GLU A 312 -11.03 -2.61 -23.53
CA GLU A 312 -11.17 -3.46 -24.72
C GLU A 312 -12.28 -2.89 -25.60
N ILE A 313 -11.90 -2.31 -26.74
CA ILE A 313 -12.85 -1.83 -27.74
C ILE A 313 -13.44 -3.03 -28.53
N TYR A 314 -12.74 -4.18 -28.61
CA TYR A 314 -13.25 -5.39 -29.26
C TYR A 314 -12.61 -6.68 -28.72
N THR A 315 -13.35 -7.50 -27.97
CA THR A 315 -13.15 -8.96 -27.87
C THR A 315 -14.40 -9.65 -27.35
N VAL A 316 -14.95 -10.51 -28.20
CA VAL A 316 -15.99 -11.50 -27.88
C VAL A 316 -15.27 -12.78 -27.46
N MET A 317 -14.90 -12.90 -26.18
CA MET A 317 -14.81 -14.21 -25.53
C MET A 317 -15.14 -14.03 -24.05
N GLU A 318 -16.23 -14.69 -23.63
CA GLU A 318 -16.61 -14.84 -22.24
C GLU A 318 -15.53 -15.65 -21.51
N GLY A 319 -14.87 -15.05 -20.53
CA GLY A 319 -13.87 -15.71 -19.71
C GLY A 319 -13.34 -14.85 -18.56
N ASP A 320 -12.72 -13.70 -18.87
CA ASP A 320 -12.10 -12.82 -17.87
C ASP A 320 -12.13 -11.35 -18.32
N LYS A 321 -13.31 -10.72 -18.34
CA LYS A 321 -13.43 -9.27 -18.60
C LYS A 321 -12.95 -8.48 -17.38
N LYS A 322 -11.64 -8.16 -17.32
CA LYS A 322 -11.16 -7.11 -16.42
C LYS A 322 -11.70 -5.76 -16.91
N MET A 323 -12.57 -5.15 -16.11
CA MET A 323 -13.09 -3.80 -16.37
C MET A 323 -11.91 -2.82 -16.40
N SER A 324 -11.87 -1.88 -17.36
CA SER A 324 -10.75 -0.95 -17.46
C SER A 324 -10.59 -0.14 -16.18
N ASN A 325 -9.36 -0.07 -15.69
CA ASN A 325 -8.99 0.72 -14.51
C ASN A 325 -8.31 2.04 -14.90
N ARG A 326 -8.35 2.43 -16.17
CA ARG A 326 -7.68 3.63 -16.67
C ARG A 326 -8.20 4.93 -16.03
N GLY A 327 -9.51 5.02 -15.78
CA GLY A 327 -10.11 6.13 -15.04
C GLY A 327 -9.64 6.21 -13.58
N ILE A 328 -9.44 5.05 -12.94
CA ILE A 328 -8.88 4.95 -11.59
C ILE A 328 -7.44 5.44 -11.61
N PHE A 329 -6.61 4.98 -12.56
CA PHE A 329 -5.22 5.40 -12.65
C PHE A 329 -5.05 6.91 -12.92
N LYS A 330 -5.90 7.51 -13.75
CA LYS A 330 -5.96 8.98 -13.92
C LYS A 330 -6.28 9.69 -12.60
N SER A 331 -7.20 9.15 -11.82
CA SER A 331 -7.58 9.69 -10.51
C SER A 331 -6.44 9.54 -9.51
N VAL A 332 -5.74 8.40 -9.49
CA VAL A 332 -4.51 8.18 -8.68
C VAL A 332 -3.44 9.21 -9.06
N THR A 333 -3.19 9.41 -10.35
CA THR A 333 -2.24 10.41 -10.85
C THR A 333 -2.57 11.81 -10.32
N SER A 334 -3.85 12.19 -10.34
CA SER A 334 -4.34 13.48 -9.84
C SER A 334 -4.17 13.63 -8.32
N VAL A 335 -4.50 12.59 -7.55
CA VAL A 335 -4.35 12.61 -6.08
C VAL A 335 -2.87 12.68 -5.70
N VAL A 336 -2.01 11.83 -6.29
CA VAL A 336 -0.56 11.86 -6.07
C VAL A 336 0.02 13.23 -6.39
N SER A 337 -0.37 13.79 -7.54
CA SER A 337 -0.02 15.14 -7.96
C SER A 337 -0.39 16.22 -6.94
N SER A 338 -1.63 16.16 -6.42
CA SER A 338 -2.11 17.08 -5.38
C SER A 338 -1.33 16.92 -4.07
N CYS A 339 -1.00 15.69 -3.68
CA CYS A 339 -0.19 15.42 -2.50
C CYS A 339 1.22 16.01 -2.64
N LEU A 340 1.87 15.84 -3.80
CA LEU A 340 3.22 16.36 -4.07
C LEU A 340 3.28 17.89 -3.97
N LEU A 341 2.28 18.60 -4.51
CA LEU A 341 2.15 20.05 -4.39
C LEU A 341 1.99 20.54 -2.93
N GLN A 342 1.62 19.66 -2.01
CA GLN A 342 1.44 19.98 -0.59
C GLN A 342 2.68 19.65 0.25
N MET A 343 3.74 19.09 -0.34
CA MET A 343 4.94 18.64 0.39
C MET A 343 5.92 19.77 0.71
N GLY A 344 5.78 20.95 0.10
CA GLY A 344 6.65 22.10 0.35
C GLY A 344 6.85 22.95 -0.89
N GLU A 345 8.04 23.53 -1.01
CA GLU A 345 8.45 24.32 -2.18
C GLU A 345 8.56 23.45 -3.43
N ASP A 346 7.72 23.72 -4.44
CA ASP A 346 7.70 22.99 -5.72
C ASP A 346 9.09 22.82 -6.35
N SER A 347 9.98 23.81 -6.18
CA SER A 347 11.36 23.76 -6.69
C SER A 347 12.18 22.60 -6.17
N LEU A 348 12.10 22.36 -4.87
CA LEU A 348 12.92 21.35 -4.20
C LEU A 348 12.35 19.97 -4.46
N VAL A 349 11.02 19.86 -4.41
CA VAL A 349 10.30 18.64 -4.78
C VAL A 349 10.60 18.25 -6.22
N PHE A 350 10.61 19.23 -7.15
CA PHE A 350 10.99 19.01 -8.54
C PHE A 350 12.43 18.49 -8.69
N GLN A 351 13.41 19.11 -8.02
CA GLN A 351 14.81 18.69 -8.12
C GLN A 351 15.03 17.24 -7.65
N ILE A 352 14.33 16.81 -6.60
CA ILE A 352 14.40 15.42 -6.11
C ILE A 352 13.74 14.46 -7.11
N LEU A 353 12.62 14.86 -7.69
CA LEU A 353 11.81 14.01 -8.57
C LEU A 353 12.32 13.93 -10.00
N GLU A 354 13.00 14.95 -10.50
CA GLU A 354 13.47 15.02 -11.89
C GLU A 354 14.28 13.79 -12.28
N GLU A 355 15.36 13.51 -11.54
CA GLU A 355 16.26 12.39 -11.82
C GLU A 355 15.54 11.04 -11.65
N VAL A 356 14.78 10.89 -10.55
CA VAL A 356 14.04 9.65 -10.26
C VAL A 356 13.02 9.33 -11.34
N ILE A 357 12.29 10.33 -11.85
CA ILE A 357 11.29 10.14 -12.90
C ILE A 357 11.98 9.77 -14.22
N LEU A 358 13.06 10.45 -14.58
CA LEU A 358 13.81 10.15 -15.81
C LEU A 358 14.38 8.72 -15.77
N ASP A 359 14.91 8.30 -14.63
CA ASP A 359 15.39 6.94 -14.42
C ASP A 359 14.25 5.92 -14.57
N GLN A 360 13.08 6.16 -13.97
CA GLN A 360 11.93 5.27 -14.13
C GLN A 360 11.39 5.23 -15.57
N MET A 361 11.37 6.36 -16.28
CA MET A 361 11.00 6.40 -17.70
C MET A 361 11.98 5.61 -18.57
N SER A 362 13.28 5.62 -18.22
CA SER A 362 14.31 4.87 -18.95
C SER A 362 14.10 3.35 -18.88
N LEU A 363 13.40 2.85 -17.85
CA LEU A 363 12.98 1.46 -17.71
C LEU A 363 11.81 1.07 -18.63
N ARG A 364 11.29 2.02 -19.41
CA ARG A 364 10.22 1.85 -20.42
C ARG A 364 8.93 1.24 -19.84
N PRO A 365 8.30 1.91 -18.86
CA PRO A 365 7.00 1.48 -18.37
C PRO A 365 5.91 1.68 -19.45
N PRO A 366 4.70 1.16 -19.25
CA PRO A 366 3.59 1.35 -20.20
C PRO A 366 3.26 2.83 -20.43
N ILE A 367 2.63 3.13 -21.59
CA ILE A 367 2.32 4.50 -22.05
C ILE A 367 1.51 5.30 -21.01
N ASP A 368 0.56 4.67 -20.31
CA ASP A 368 -0.20 5.33 -19.26
C ASP A 368 0.69 5.81 -18.11
N ASN A 369 1.62 4.97 -17.65
CA ASN A 369 2.55 5.29 -16.58
C ASN A 369 3.51 6.41 -16.98
N ILE A 370 4.05 6.36 -18.21
CA ILE A 370 4.88 7.44 -18.77
C ILE A 370 4.08 8.76 -18.79
N CYS A 371 2.83 8.72 -19.25
CA CYS A 371 1.96 9.89 -19.30
C CYS A 371 1.72 10.49 -17.90
N ALA A 372 1.48 9.64 -16.90
CA ALA A 372 1.30 10.04 -15.51
C ALA A 372 2.55 10.75 -14.95
N MET A 373 3.74 10.19 -15.23
CA MET A 373 5.00 10.80 -14.81
C MET A 373 5.29 12.12 -15.53
N LEU A 374 5.03 12.23 -16.84
CA LEU A 374 5.17 13.50 -17.59
C LEU A 374 4.24 14.58 -17.02
N ARG A 375 3.00 14.20 -16.67
CA ARG A 375 2.03 15.11 -16.03
C ARG A 375 2.51 15.58 -14.66
N MET A 376 3.11 14.68 -13.87
CA MET A 376 3.70 15.03 -12.58
C MET A 376 4.86 16.03 -12.75
N LEU A 377 5.80 15.76 -13.66
CA LEU A 377 6.91 16.68 -13.95
C LEU A 377 6.41 18.07 -14.32
N LEU A 378 5.43 18.15 -15.22
CA LEU A 378 4.85 19.41 -15.68
C LEU A 378 4.15 20.22 -14.60
N LEU A 379 3.52 19.51 -13.65
CA LEU A 379 2.82 20.14 -12.54
C LEU A 379 3.79 20.82 -11.59
N LEU A 380 4.92 20.17 -11.31
CA LEU A 380 5.97 20.67 -10.41
C LEU A 380 6.91 21.70 -11.07
N ASP A 381 6.97 21.71 -12.40
CA ASP A 381 7.66 22.72 -13.21
C ASP A 381 6.89 24.06 -13.19
N SER A 382 6.83 24.71 -12.03
CA SER A 382 6.09 25.96 -11.78
C SER A 382 6.70 27.20 -12.45
N ARG A 383 7.98 27.14 -12.83
CA ARG A 383 8.63 28.07 -13.76
C ARG A 383 9.13 27.26 -14.94
N PRO A 384 8.74 27.58 -16.18
CA PRO A 384 9.13 26.82 -17.37
C PRO A 384 10.62 26.46 -17.36
N THR A 385 10.94 25.19 -17.57
CA THR A 385 12.30 24.66 -17.85
C THR A 385 13.29 24.65 -16.71
N ARG A 386 12.85 24.31 -15.49
CA ARG A 386 13.78 24.00 -14.38
C ARG A 386 14.69 22.80 -14.64
N LEU A 387 14.41 22.04 -15.68
CA LEU A 387 15.18 20.89 -16.14
C LEU A 387 16.62 21.27 -16.48
N SER A 388 17.57 20.42 -16.10
CA SER A 388 18.97 20.58 -16.52
C SER A 388 19.13 20.42 -18.03
N ASP A 389 20.15 21.04 -18.63
CA ASP A 389 20.40 20.89 -20.08
C ASP A 389 20.54 19.42 -20.50
N GLN A 390 21.12 18.57 -19.65
CA GLN A 390 21.25 17.13 -19.90
C GLN A 390 19.88 16.44 -19.87
N SER A 391 19.03 16.80 -18.89
CA SER A 391 17.66 16.30 -18.79
C SER A 391 16.83 16.70 -20.01
N VAL A 392 17.01 17.93 -20.52
CA VAL A 392 16.36 18.39 -21.75
C VAL A 392 16.73 17.50 -22.92
N ILE A 393 18.02 17.21 -23.11
CA ILE A 393 18.49 16.35 -24.21
C ILE A 393 17.93 14.93 -24.08
N ASN A 394 18.05 14.33 -22.90
CA ASN A 394 17.59 12.96 -22.64
C ASN A 394 16.07 12.83 -22.84
N LEU A 395 15.32 13.78 -22.28
CA LEU A 395 13.86 13.79 -22.38
C LEU A 395 13.39 14.10 -23.81
N SER A 396 14.03 15.01 -24.55
CA SER A 396 13.70 15.27 -25.96
C SER A 396 13.84 14.03 -26.85
N SER A 397 14.90 13.23 -26.63
CA SER A 397 15.09 11.96 -27.34
C SER A 397 14.00 10.96 -26.97
N PHE A 398 13.71 10.80 -25.67
CA PHE A 398 12.67 9.88 -25.19
C PHE A 398 11.26 10.27 -25.67
N LEU A 399 10.92 11.57 -25.63
CA LEU A 399 9.63 12.10 -26.06
C LEU A 399 9.35 11.84 -27.55
N SER A 400 10.38 11.83 -28.38
CA SER A 400 10.24 11.50 -29.80
C SER A 400 9.66 10.09 -29.99
N GLY A 401 10.20 9.11 -29.26
CA GLY A 401 9.71 7.72 -29.23
C GLY A 401 8.32 7.62 -28.64
N TYR A 402 8.10 8.22 -27.47
CA TYR A 402 6.80 8.23 -26.80
C TYR A 402 5.68 8.76 -27.71
N LEU A 403 5.91 9.88 -28.40
CA LEU A 403 4.93 10.48 -29.31
C LEU A 403 4.63 9.56 -30.50
N ILE A 404 5.66 8.91 -31.06
CA ILE A 404 5.52 7.93 -32.14
C ILE A 404 4.71 6.73 -31.68
N ASP A 405 4.97 6.20 -30.48
CA ASP A 405 4.24 5.06 -29.92
C ASP A 405 2.75 5.40 -29.70
N VAL A 406 2.46 6.60 -29.17
CA VAL A 406 1.08 7.10 -29.00
C VAL A 406 0.39 7.26 -30.36
N ALA A 407 1.07 7.82 -31.36
CA ALA A 407 0.53 8.03 -32.70
C ALA A 407 0.34 6.71 -33.47
N SER A 408 1.20 5.72 -33.24
CA SER A 408 1.12 4.42 -33.91
C SER A 408 0.00 3.54 -33.35
N GLY A 409 -0.45 3.78 -32.12
CA GLY A 409 -1.64 3.16 -31.53
C GLY A 409 -2.98 3.66 -32.09
N ILE A 410 -2.96 4.55 -33.10
CA ILE A 410 -4.13 5.09 -33.78
C ILE A 410 -4.44 4.22 -35.02
N PRO A 411 -5.53 3.41 -35.04
CA PRO A 411 -5.98 2.77 -36.26
C PRO A 411 -6.45 3.81 -37.28
N GLU A 412 -6.22 3.53 -38.57
CA GLU A 412 -6.69 4.39 -39.66
C GLU A 412 -8.23 4.51 -39.61
N ASP A 413 -8.72 5.75 -39.59
CA ASP A 413 -10.14 6.05 -39.58
C ASP A 413 -10.72 5.73 -40.96
N ASP A 414 -11.28 4.53 -41.12
CA ASP A 414 -12.16 4.17 -42.23
C ASP A 414 -13.53 4.88 -42.11
N GLY A 415 -13.50 6.22 -42.00
CA GLY A 415 -14.62 7.13 -42.23
C GLY A 415 -15.93 6.86 -41.49
N LYS A 416 -15.96 6.05 -40.43
CA LYS A 416 -17.21 5.65 -39.75
C LYS A 416 -17.11 5.73 -38.22
N SER A 417 -17.50 6.89 -37.71
CA SER A 417 -18.22 7.08 -36.44
C SER A 417 -17.57 6.67 -35.11
N THR A 418 -16.25 6.54 -35.01
CA THR A 418 -15.51 6.37 -33.74
C THR A 418 -14.83 7.66 -33.24
N SER A 419 -15.26 8.82 -33.74
CA SER A 419 -14.44 10.04 -33.84
C SER A 419 -14.31 10.95 -32.61
N SER A 420 -15.07 10.79 -31.52
CA SER A 420 -14.98 11.71 -30.36
C SER A 420 -14.18 11.17 -29.17
N ILE A 421 -14.38 9.91 -28.80
CA ILE A 421 -13.72 9.27 -27.64
C ILE A 421 -12.24 8.99 -27.94
N HIS A 422 -11.93 8.63 -29.19
CA HIS A 422 -10.57 8.31 -29.62
C HIS A 422 -9.68 9.55 -29.73
N VAL A 423 -10.22 10.65 -30.24
CA VAL A 423 -9.54 11.95 -30.30
C VAL A 423 -9.27 12.49 -28.89
N ASN A 424 -10.24 12.36 -27.97
CA ASN A 424 -10.05 12.72 -26.56
C ASN A 424 -8.96 11.87 -25.88
N THR A 425 -8.89 10.58 -26.21
CA THR A 425 -7.87 9.67 -25.68
C THR A 425 -6.47 10.01 -26.17
N CYS A 426 -6.30 10.31 -27.45
CA CYS A 426 -5.00 10.73 -27.99
C CYS A 426 -4.58 12.08 -27.41
N HIS A 427 -5.52 13.04 -27.34
CA HIS A 427 -5.24 14.35 -26.75
C HIS A 427 -4.74 14.24 -25.31
N TYR A 428 -5.26 13.29 -24.52
CA TYR A 428 -4.77 13.03 -23.16
C TYR A 428 -3.27 12.69 -23.12
N TYR A 429 -2.76 11.92 -24.08
CA TYR A 429 -1.34 11.51 -24.12
C TYR A 429 -0.43 12.55 -24.78
N PHE A 430 -0.93 13.30 -25.77
CA PHE A 430 -0.17 14.37 -26.42
C PHE A 430 -0.02 15.63 -25.57
N LEU A 431 -1.04 15.96 -24.77
CA LEU A 431 -1.11 17.22 -24.03
C LEU A 431 0.12 17.51 -23.15
N PRO A 432 0.68 16.56 -22.38
CA PRO A 432 1.89 16.82 -21.60
C PRO A 432 3.07 17.28 -22.47
N CYS A 433 3.30 16.61 -23.59
CA CYS A 433 4.38 16.95 -24.50
C CYS A 433 4.17 18.33 -25.12
N PHE A 434 2.94 18.65 -25.52
CA PHE A 434 2.59 19.94 -26.08
C PHE A 434 2.86 21.07 -25.07
N LEU A 435 2.51 20.86 -23.80
CA LEU A 435 2.82 21.82 -22.75
C LEU A 435 4.33 22.03 -22.57
N LEU A 436 5.13 20.95 -22.61
CA LEU A 436 6.61 21.07 -22.59
C LEU A 436 7.12 21.90 -23.77
N PHE A 437 6.63 21.64 -24.98
CA PHE A 437 7.00 22.40 -26.18
C PHE A 437 6.59 23.86 -26.09
N THR A 438 5.43 24.17 -25.49
CA THR A 438 5.03 25.57 -25.25
C THR A 438 5.92 26.31 -24.25
N ARG A 439 6.56 25.56 -23.35
CA ARG A 439 7.44 26.10 -22.32
C ARG A 439 8.88 26.23 -22.79
N SER A 440 9.27 25.56 -23.87
CA SER A 440 10.64 25.53 -24.36
C SER A 440 10.74 25.22 -25.85
N GLU A 441 11.17 26.21 -26.63
CA GLU A 441 11.46 26.02 -28.05
C GLU A 441 12.62 25.03 -28.27
N LYS A 442 13.60 25.03 -27.35
CA LYS A 442 14.72 24.07 -27.37
C LYS A 442 14.22 22.62 -27.29
N PHE A 443 13.21 22.35 -26.47
CA PHE A 443 12.60 21.01 -26.39
C PHE A 443 12.01 20.58 -27.72
N LEU A 444 11.20 21.45 -28.33
CA LEU A 444 10.54 21.15 -29.60
C LEU A 444 11.58 20.91 -30.70
N LYS A 445 12.55 21.81 -30.83
CA LYS A 445 13.63 21.71 -31.80
C LYS A 445 14.39 20.37 -31.69
N LEU A 446 14.87 20.03 -30.50
CA LEU A 446 15.60 18.77 -30.28
C LEU A 446 14.73 17.54 -30.56
N THR A 447 13.45 17.56 -30.19
CA THR A 447 12.53 16.46 -30.49
C THR A 447 12.29 16.31 -32.00
N LEU A 448 12.16 17.43 -32.73
CA LEU A 448 12.02 17.41 -34.19
C LEU A 448 13.29 16.92 -34.89
N ASP A 449 14.47 17.33 -34.42
CA ASP A 449 15.76 16.85 -34.94
C ASP A 449 15.89 15.33 -34.80
N VAL A 450 15.51 14.78 -33.63
CA VAL A 450 15.49 13.32 -33.39
C VAL A 450 14.44 12.63 -34.26
N MET A 451 13.24 13.20 -34.42
CA MET A 451 12.25 12.66 -35.36
C MET A 451 12.78 12.65 -36.80
N GLY A 452 13.51 13.69 -37.21
CA GLY A 452 14.17 13.78 -38.51
C GLY A 452 15.23 12.71 -38.72
N SER A 453 16.06 12.42 -37.72
CA SER A 453 17.08 11.36 -37.81
C SER A 453 16.43 9.97 -37.90
N LEU A 454 15.35 9.74 -37.15
CA LEU A 454 14.57 8.50 -37.18
C LEU A 454 13.99 8.20 -38.58
N ILE A 455 13.81 9.18 -39.46
CA ILE A 455 13.37 8.92 -40.85
C ILE A 455 14.45 8.21 -41.69
N THR A 456 15.72 8.28 -41.30
CA THR A 456 16.81 7.70 -42.09
C THR A 456 17.38 6.40 -41.50
N GLU A 457 17.10 6.12 -40.23
CA GLU A 457 17.60 4.93 -39.52
C GLU A 457 16.85 3.65 -39.90
N ASN A 458 17.57 2.60 -40.31
CA ASN A 458 17.00 1.30 -40.68
C ASN A 458 16.61 0.41 -39.47
N GLY A 459 16.64 0.93 -38.24
CA GLY A 459 16.36 0.17 -37.02
C GLY A 459 14.89 0.17 -36.62
N SER A 460 14.47 -0.91 -35.95
CA SER A 460 13.23 -1.00 -35.16
C SER A 460 13.16 0.17 -34.18
N SER A 461 11.94 0.69 -33.92
CA SER A 461 11.71 1.68 -32.84
C SER A 461 12.46 1.23 -31.59
N PRO A 462 13.30 2.09 -30.97
CA PRO A 462 13.95 1.74 -29.72
C PRO A 462 12.95 1.51 -28.59
N PHE A 463 11.67 1.86 -28.72
CA PHE A 463 10.76 2.07 -27.60
C PHE A 463 9.65 1.00 -27.53
N SER A 464 9.62 0.32 -26.38
CA SER A 464 8.65 -0.69 -25.88
C SER A 464 8.48 -2.05 -26.60
N PRO A 465 8.67 -3.19 -25.89
CA PRO A 465 8.21 -4.52 -26.32
C PRO A 465 6.72 -4.82 -26.04
N ASN A 466 6.02 -3.97 -25.27
CA ASN A 466 4.74 -4.32 -24.63
C ASN A 466 3.52 -3.48 -25.06
N CYS A 467 3.60 -2.72 -26.14
CA CYS A 467 2.40 -2.17 -26.76
C CYS A 467 2.02 -3.02 -27.99
N ILE A 468 0.79 -3.51 -27.95
CA ILE A 468 0.10 -4.15 -29.06
C ILE A 468 0.12 -3.17 -30.26
N LEU A 469 0.68 -3.63 -31.40
CA LEU A 469 0.66 -3.08 -32.76
C LEU A 469 1.96 -2.41 -33.30
N ASN A 470 2.67 -3.19 -34.12
CA ASN A 470 3.06 -2.88 -35.50
C ASN A 470 3.89 -1.61 -35.83
N ALA A 471 4.55 -0.95 -34.87
CA ALA A 471 5.50 0.13 -35.18
C ALA A 471 6.91 -0.36 -35.60
N THR A 472 7.01 -1.59 -36.12
CA THR A 472 8.25 -2.16 -36.65
C THR A 472 8.52 -1.77 -38.10
N ASP A 473 7.53 -1.25 -38.82
CA ASP A 473 7.71 -0.81 -40.20
C ASP A 473 8.12 0.67 -40.28
N HIS A 474 9.12 0.92 -41.10
CA HIS A 474 9.69 2.22 -41.39
C HIS A 474 8.64 3.19 -41.97
N THR A 475 7.64 2.67 -42.70
CA THR A 475 6.50 3.43 -43.22
C THR A 475 5.56 3.89 -42.11
N ASN A 476 5.26 3.03 -41.13
CA ASN A 476 4.39 3.36 -40.00
C ASN A 476 5.00 4.46 -39.13
N ARG A 477 6.33 4.43 -38.93
CA ARG A 477 7.05 5.49 -38.20
C ARG A 477 6.95 6.85 -38.90
N ILE A 478 7.12 6.89 -40.22
CA ILE A 478 6.99 8.13 -41.01
C ILE A 478 5.56 8.67 -40.92
N ARG A 479 4.56 7.79 -41.08
CA ARG A 479 3.15 8.15 -40.94
C ARG A 479 2.86 8.73 -39.56
N ALA A 480 3.35 8.10 -38.49
CA ALA A 480 3.20 8.57 -37.12
C ALA A 480 3.82 9.98 -36.93
N ILE A 481 5.05 10.21 -37.40
CA ILE A 481 5.71 11.53 -37.33
C ILE A 481 4.87 12.60 -38.03
N VAL A 482 4.36 12.31 -39.23
CA VAL A 482 3.52 13.26 -39.97
C VAL A 482 2.19 13.52 -39.24
N GLU A 483 1.53 12.51 -38.69
CA GLU A 483 0.31 12.69 -37.89
C GLU A 483 0.55 13.55 -36.65
N ILE A 484 1.67 13.36 -35.94
CA ILE A 484 2.05 14.19 -34.79
C ILE A 484 2.16 15.66 -35.22
N LEU A 485 2.86 15.95 -36.32
CA LEU A 485 3.02 17.31 -36.84
C LEU A 485 1.68 17.93 -37.27
N ILE A 486 0.78 17.13 -37.85
CA ILE A 486 -0.59 17.56 -38.16
C ILE A 486 -1.37 17.92 -36.90
N LEU A 487 -1.30 17.07 -35.87
CA LEU A 487 -1.97 17.32 -34.59
C LEU A 487 -1.42 18.56 -33.89
N MET A 488 -0.10 18.76 -33.93
CA MET A 488 0.56 19.95 -33.41
C MET A 488 0.14 21.23 -34.16
N HIS A 489 0.04 21.18 -35.50
CA HIS A 489 -0.40 22.33 -36.30
C HIS A 489 -1.86 22.73 -36.03
N LYS A 490 -2.73 21.77 -35.73
CA LYS A 490 -4.14 22.04 -35.36
C LYS A 490 -4.28 22.77 -34.02
N ASP A 491 -3.29 22.68 -33.12
CA ASP A 491 -3.29 23.44 -31.87
C ASP A 491 -2.70 24.84 -32.08
N VAL A 492 -3.51 25.88 -31.88
CA VAL A 492 -3.14 27.29 -32.14
C VAL A 492 -1.90 27.73 -31.35
N LYS A 493 -1.68 27.22 -30.13
CA LYS A 493 -0.52 27.60 -29.32
C LYS A 493 0.74 26.94 -29.85
N ILE A 494 0.67 25.66 -30.19
CA ILE A 494 1.80 24.91 -30.73
C ILE A 494 2.14 25.38 -32.14
N GLN A 495 1.15 25.70 -32.97
CA GLN A 495 1.34 26.21 -34.33
C GLN A 495 2.27 27.44 -34.38
N ARG A 496 2.15 28.35 -33.39
CA ARG A 496 3.04 29.52 -33.29
C ARG A 496 4.50 29.12 -33.08
N ILE A 497 4.75 28.10 -32.29
CA ILE A 497 6.10 27.64 -31.95
C ILE A 497 6.66 26.72 -33.05
N LEU A 498 5.80 25.92 -33.69
CA LEU A 498 6.16 25.22 -34.92
C LEU A 498 6.66 26.19 -36.01
N SER A 499 6.17 27.44 -36.05
CA SER A 499 6.64 28.43 -37.02
C SER A 499 8.10 28.86 -36.78
N SER A 500 8.58 28.83 -35.54
CA SER A 500 10.00 29.08 -35.23
C SER A 500 10.88 27.86 -35.52
N CYS A 501 10.33 26.65 -35.58
CA CYS A 501 11.01 25.41 -35.95
C CYS A 501 10.82 24.98 -37.42
N LYS A 502 10.61 25.94 -38.33
CA LYS A 502 10.35 25.63 -39.75
C LYS A 502 11.53 24.89 -40.41
N SER A 503 12.77 25.24 -40.06
CA SER A 503 13.97 24.60 -40.60
C SER A 503 14.04 23.09 -40.30
N GLU A 504 13.60 22.70 -39.10
CA GLU A 504 13.59 21.33 -38.62
C GLU A 504 12.49 20.52 -39.36
N ILE A 505 11.32 21.13 -39.59
CA ILE A 505 10.25 20.52 -40.40
C ILE A 505 10.69 20.37 -41.87
N ASP A 506 11.38 21.37 -42.43
CA ASP A 506 11.96 21.28 -43.77
C ASP A 506 13.02 20.18 -43.84
N HIS A 507 13.82 19.99 -42.78
CA HIS A 507 14.79 18.90 -42.70
C HIS A 507 14.12 17.51 -42.70
N ILE A 508 13.02 17.35 -41.95
CA ILE A 508 12.17 16.14 -41.97
C ILE A 508 11.66 15.86 -43.39
N LEU A 509 11.14 16.87 -44.09
CA LEU A 509 10.68 16.75 -45.48
C LEU A 509 11.81 16.34 -46.43
N GLN A 510 13.00 16.93 -46.27
CA GLN A 510 14.18 16.55 -47.07
C GLN A 510 14.60 15.10 -46.81
N ASN A 511 14.58 14.65 -45.55
CA ASN A 511 14.91 13.27 -45.21
C ASN A 511 13.91 12.27 -45.81
N MET A 512 12.62 12.61 -45.87
CA MET A 512 11.61 11.80 -46.56
C MET A 512 11.89 11.70 -48.07
N LEU A 513 12.27 12.81 -48.73
CA LEU A 513 12.65 12.83 -50.15
C LEU A 513 13.90 11.99 -50.41
N LEU A 514 14.93 12.14 -49.58
CA LEU A 514 16.16 11.35 -49.68
C LEU A 514 15.89 9.86 -49.49
N LEU A 515 14.97 9.49 -48.60
CA LEU A 515 14.55 8.11 -48.40
C LEU A 515 13.84 7.55 -49.65
N GLN A 516 12.90 8.31 -50.23
CA GLN A 516 12.23 7.91 -51.47
C GLN A 516 13.21 7.77 -52.65
N ALA A 517 14.21 8.66 -52.75
CA ALA A 517 15.22 8.61 -53.80
C ALA A 517 16.21 7.44 -53.63
N SER A 518 16.62 7.15 -52.39
CA SER A 518 17.63 6.12 -52.09
C SER A 518 17.07 4.69 -52.07
N LYS A 519 15.86 4.50 -51.53
CA LYS A 519 15.19 3.19 -51.44
C LYS A 519 14.12 2.99 -52.52
N GLY A 520 14.01 3.91 -53.49
CA GLY A 520 12.97 3.92 -54.51
C GLY A 520 12.79 2.60 -55.26
N MET A 521 13.84 1.80 -55.45
CA MET A 521 13.74 0.47 -56.10
C MET A 521 13.37 -0.70 -55.16
N ASN A 522 13.52 -0.54 -53.84
CA ASN A 522 13.35 -1.61 -52.86
C ASN A 522 12.01 -1.54 -52.08
N MET A 523 11.25 -0.45 -52.18
CA MET A 523 9.95 -0.29 -51.53
C MET A 523 8.82 -0.90 -52.36
N SER A 524 7.81 -1.44 -51.69
CA SER A 524 6.55 -1.84 -52.33
C SER A 524 5.80 -0.62 -52.89
N ILE A 525 4.86 -0.85 -53.81
CA ILE A 525 4.04 0.23 -54.39
C ILE A 525 3.19 0.90 -53.30
N GLU A 526 2.68 0.12 -52.34
CA GLU A 526 1.88 0.58 -51.22
C GLU A 526 2.70 1.44 -50.25
N GLU A 527 3.90 1.01 -49.87
CA GLU A 527 4.82 1.78 -49.02
C GLU A 527 5.18 3.13 -49.68
N ARG A 528 5.50 3.11 -50.99
CA ARG A 528 5.83 4.32 -51.73
C ARG A 528 4.65 5.29 -51.79
N HIS A 529 3.43 4.77 -52.00
CA HIS A 529 2.21 5.58 -51.99
C HIS A 529 1.96 6.19 -50.61
N ASN A 530 2.07 5.41 -49.53
CA ASN A 530 1.84 5.87 -48.17
C ASN A 530 2.84 6.95 -47.75
N ILE A 531 4.14 6.78 -48.07
CA ILE A 531 5.16 7.81 -47.81
C ILE A 531 4.90 9.07 -48.64
N GLN A 532 4.48 8.93 -49.90
CA GLN A 532 4.13 10.08 -50.74
C GLN A 532 2.92 10.85 -50.21
N CYS A 533 1.87 10.15 -49.80
CA CYS A 533 0.70 10.77 -49.17
C CYS A 533 1.06 11.51 -47.87
N ALA A 534 1.92 10.91 -47.03
CA ALA A 534 2.43 11.56 -45.82
C ALA A 534 3.27 12.81 -46.16
N PHE A 535 4.12 12.73 -47.18
CA PHE A 535 4.92 13.85 -47.67
C PHE A 535 4.03 15.02 -48.13
N ASP A 536 3.02 14.75 -48.96
CA ASP A 536 2.14 15.78 -49.50
C ASP A 536 1.31 16.46 -48.41
N ARG A 537 0.86 15.70 -47.41
CA ARG A 537 0.16 16.24 -46.22
C ARG A 537 1.07 17.16 -45.40
N LEU A 538 2.31 16.75 -45.13
CA LEU A 538 3.26 17.58 -44.39
C LEU A 538 3.67 18.84 -45.17
N LYS A 539 3.83 18.73 -46.50
CA LYS A 539 4.13 19.86 -47.39
C LYS A 539 3.01 20.90 -47.37
N CYS A 540 1.75 20.47 -47.36
CA CYS A 540 0.59 21.37 -47.22
C CYS A 540 0.61 22.14 -45.90
N ILE A 541 0.98 21.49 -44.80
CA ILE A 541 1.12 22.16 -43.51
C ILE A 541 2.26 23.18 -43.54
N THR A 542 3.41 22.78 -44.06
CA THR A 542 4.63 23.61 -44.10
C THR A 542 4.44 24.88 -44.95
N SER A 543 3.62 24.82 -45.99
CA SER A 543 3.26 26.00 -46.80
C SER A 543 2.29 26.95 -46.10
N THR A 544 1.49 26.47 -45.13
CA THR A 544 0.57 27.31 -44.33
C THR A 544 1.21 27.92 -43.09
N LEU A 545 2.41 27.47 -42.70
CA LEU A 545 3.15 28.04 -41.58
C LEU A 545 3.73 29.42 -41.96
N PRO A 546 3.43 30.49 -41.19
CA PRO A 546 3.96 31.82 -41.47
C PRO A 546 5.50 31.78 -41.40
N SER A 547 6.16 32.47 -42.34
CA SER A 547 7.62 32.65 -42.29
C SER A 547 7.97 33.43 -41.02
N ALA A 548 8.88 32.88 -40.19
CA ALA A 548 9.37 33.52 -38.98
C ALA A 548 9.73 34.98 -39.25
N THR A 549 8.95 35.90 -38.68
CA THR A 549 9.33 37.31 -38.63
C THR A 549 10.25 37.46 -37.42
N PRO A 550 11.46 38.02 -37.58
CA PRO A 550 12.34 38.23 -36.43
C PRO A 550 11.64 39.19 -35.47
N ILE A 551 11.43 38.72 -34.24
CA ILE A 551 10.96 39.57 -33.14
C ILE A 551 12.13 40.51 -32.82
N ILE A 552 11.95 41.81 -33.06
CA ILE A 552 12.86 42.89 -32.64
C ILE A 552 12.65 43.16 -31.15
#